data_AF-A0A9E3SB99-F1
#
_entry.id   AF-A0A9E3SB99-F1
#
_cell.length_a   1.000
_cell.length_b   1.000
_cell.length_c   1.000
_cell.angle_alpha   90.00
_cell.angle_beta   90.00
_cell.angle_gamma   90.00
#
_symmetry.space_group_name_H-M   'P 1'
#
loop_
_entity.id
_entity.type
_entity.pdbx_description
1 polymer ?
#
loop_
_entity_poly.entity_id
_entity_poly.type
_entity_poly.pdbx_seq_one_letter_code
_entity_poly.pdbx_strand_id
1 'polypeptide(L)' 'MPQTIGIDAIRKLSNAEPLALIDSIWESLYEEDANIPISKAAMAEMERRAKELRENPESGLSHDEVIKWLRSKQWR' A
#
# COMPACT_ATOMS: atom_id res chain seq x y z
N MET A 1 6.80 -21.62 17.32
CA MET A 1 6.33 -20.52 18.19
C MET A 1 6.42 -19.25 17.37
N PRO A 2 5.32 -18.50 17.16
CA PRO A 2 5.42 -17.20 16.48
C PRO A 2 6.29 -16.26 17.33
N GLN A 3 7.27 -15.62 16.70
CA GLN A 3 8.08 -14.62 17.38
C GLN A 3 7.31 -13.30 17.41
N THR A 4 6.99 -12.82 18.61
CA THR A 4 6.32 -11.53 18.80
C THR A 4 7.37 -10.45 19.05
N ILE A 5 7.54 -9.54 18.08
CA ILE A 5 8.32 -8.32 18.26
C ILE A 5 7.36 -7.22 18.72
N GLY A 6 7.64 -6.60 19.87
CA GLY A 6 6.87 -5.46 20.36
C GLY A 6 7.07 -4.23 19.47
N ILE A 7 6.00 -3.49 19.18
CA ILE A 7 6.05 -2.26 18.37
C ILE A 7 7.05 -1.22 18.94
N ASP A 8 7.23 -1.21 20.26
CA ASP A 8 8.17 -0.33 20.95
C ASP A 8 9.63 -0.68 20.72
N ALA A 9 9.93 -1.94 20.35
CA ALA A 9 11.26 -2.34 19.91
C ALA A 9 11.55 -1.83 18.49
N ILE A 10 10.55 -1.91 17.59
CA ILE A 10 10.66 -1.40 16.21
C ILE A 10 10.86 0.13 16.21
N ARG A 11 10.20 0.85 17.12
CA ARG A 11 10.34 2.31 17.28
C ARG A 11 11.72 2.77 17.76
N LYS A 12 12.55 1.88 18.29
CA LYS A 12 13.93 2.17 18.74
C LYS A 12 14.96 1.99 17.63
N LEU A 13 14.56 1.41 16.50
CA LEU A 13 15.42 1.25 15.34
C LEU A 13 15.75 2.62 14.72
N SER A 14 16.95 2.76 14.16
CA SER A 14 17.34 3.90 13.34
C SER A 14 16.47 4.00 12.10
N ASN A 15 16.29 5.18 11.52
CA ASN A 15 15.31 5.40 10.43
C ASN A 15 15.39 4.42 9.24
N ALA A 16 16.57 3.86 8.94
CA ALA A 16 16.76 2.93 7.83
C ALA A 16 16.33 1.48 8.14
N GLU A 17 16.37 1.09 9.42
CA GLU A 17 16.12 -0.29 9.85
C GLU A 17 14.63 -0.69 9.79
N PRO A 18 13.64 0.17 10.13
CA PRO A 18 12.23 -0.12 9.89
C PRO A 18 11.91 -0.30 8.40
N LEU A 19 12.56 0.45 7.51
CA LEU A 19 12.37 0.31 6.08
C LEU A 19 12.85 -1.05 5.59
N ALA A 20 14.07 -1.45 5.97
CA ALA A 20 14.59 -2.78 5.65
C ALA A 20 13.73 -3.92 6.23
N LEU A 21 13.16 -3.72 7.43
CA LEU A 21 12.25 -4.68 8.03
C LEU A 21 10.94 -4.80 7.23
N ILE A 22 10.34 -3.66 6.85
CA ILE A 22 9.14 -3.62 6.02
C ILE A 22 9.39 -4.32 4.68
N ASP A 23 10.51 -4.04 4.02
CA ASP A 23 10.87 -4.68 2.76
C ASP A 23 10.98 -6.20 2.92
N SER A 24 11.64 -6.69 3.99
CA SER A 24 11.76 -8.14 4.22
C SER A 24 10.41 -8.82 4.47
N ILE A 25 9.50 -8.15 5.20
CA ILE A 25 8.16 -8.66 5.45
C ILE A 25 7.38 -8.69 4.14
N TRP A 26 7.51 -7.65 3.33
CA TRP A 26 6.84 -7.57 2.04
C TRP A 26 7.29 -8.68 1.09
N GLU A 27 8.59 -8.95 1.01
CA GLU A 27 9.14 -10.09 0.23
C GLU A 27 8.61 -11.42 0.75
N SER A 28 8.55 -11.64 2.07
CA SER A 28 8.01 -12.89 2.63
C SER A 28 6.53 -13.12 2.27
N LEU A 29 5.72 -12.07 2.21
CA LEU A 29 4.31 -12.18 1.82
C LEU A 29 4.15 -12.60 0.35
N TYR A 30 5.10 -12.20 -0.50
CA TYR A 30 5.14 -12.62 -1.90
C TYR A 30 5.60 -14.08 -2.05
N GLU A 31 6.63 -14.48 -1.30
CA GLU A 31 7.16 -15.85 -1.32
C GLU A 31 6.18 -16.89 -0.77
N GLU A 32 5.37 -16.51 0.22
CA GLU A 32 4.36 -17.41 0.82
C GLU A 32 3.09 -17.58 -0.03
N ASP A 33 3.01 -16.94 -1.21
CA ASP A 33 1.79 -16.80 -2.02
C ASP A 33 0.58 -16.54 -1.10
N ALA A 34 0.73 -15.53 -0.25
CA ALA A 34 -0.30 -15.18 0.71
C ALA A 34 -1.57 -14.85 -0.09
N ASN A 35 -2.47 -15.83 -0.18
CA ASN A 35 -3.74 -15.72 -0.87
C ASN A 35 -4.65 -14.81 -0.06
N ILE A 36 -4.34 -13.51 -0.09
CA ILE A 36 -5.09 -12.45 0.56
C ILE A 36 -6.39 -12.34 -0.22
N PRO A 37 -7.54 -12.75 0.35
CA PRO A 37 -8.78 -12.83 -0.40
C PRO A 37 -9.23 -11.41 -0.77
N ILE A 38 -9.27 -11.13 -2.07
CA ILE A 38 -9.83 -9.87 -2.56
C ILE A 38 -11.35 -9.98 -2.47
N SER A 39 -11.97 -9.09 -1.68
CA SER A 39 -13.43 -9.09 -1.55
C SER A 39 -14.11 -8.78 -2.87
N LYS A 40 -15.30 -9.35 -3.10
CA LYS A 40 -16.13 -9.03 -4.27
C LYS A 40 -16.42 -7.53 -4.40
N ALA A 41 -16.58 -6.84 -3.27
CA ALA A 41 -16.80 -5.40 -3.24
C ALA A 41 -15.57 -4.61 -3.73
N ALA A 42 -14.36 -5.01 -3.32
CA ALA A 42 -13.12 -4.39 -3.78
C ALA A 42 -12.92 -4.60 -5.29
N MET A 43 -13.17 -5.81 -5.79
CA MET A 43 -13.12 -6.10 -7.24
C MET A 43 -14.11 -5.24 -8.02
N ALA A 44 -15.38 -5.17 -7.57
CA ALA A 44 -16.41 -4.39 -8.24
C ALA A 44 -16.07 -2.89 -8.27
N GLU A 45 -15.52 -2.35 -7.17
CA GLU A 45 -15.10 -0.94 -7.12
C GLU A 45 -13.90 -0.67 -8.03
N MET A 46 -12.94 -1.60 -8.11
CA MET A 46 -11.81 -1.50 -9.04
C MET A 46 -12.30 -1.47 -10.49
N GLU A 47 -13.19 -2.39 -10.86
CA GLU A 47 -13.78 -2.45 -12.21
C GLU A 47 -14.55 -1.18 -12.55
N ARG A 48 -15.33 -0.64 -11.60
CA ARG A 48 -16.06 0.61 -11.76
C ARG A 48 -15.10 1.78 -12.05
N ARG A 49 -14.06 1.96 -11.23
CA ARG A 49 -13.07 3.04 -11.43
C ARG A 49 -12.29 2.88 -12.74
N ALA A 50 -11.93 1.66 -13.10
CA ALA A 50 -11.25 1.38 -14.36
C ALA A 50 -12.14 1.70 -15.57
N LYS A 51 -13.45 1.41 -15.49
CA LYS A 51 -14.41 1.80 -16.52
C LYS A 51 -14.53 3.32 -16.62
N GLU A 52 -14.69 4.01 -15.50
CA GLU A 52 -14.80 5.48 -15.45
C GLU A 52 -13.57 6.17 -16.06
N LEU A 53 -12.37 5.68 -15.74
CA LEU A 53 -11.14 6.22 -16.30
C LEU A 53 -11.03 5.98 -17.82
N ARG A 54 -11.51 4.83 -18.31
CA ARG A 54 -11.54 4.55 -19.76
C ARG A 54 -12.53 5.43 -20.51
N GLU A 55 -13.70 5.68 -19.91
CA GLU A 55 -14.75 6.52 -20.50
C GLU A 55 -14.41 8.01 -20.40
N ASN A 56 -13.68 8.42 -19.36
CA ASN A 56 -13.22 9.78 -19.15
C ASN A 56 -11.75 9.81 -18.67
N PRO A 57 -10.77 9.76 -19.58
CA PRO A 57 -9.35 9.77 -19.23
C PRO A 57 -8.91 10.98 -18.39
N GLU A 58 -9.54 12.13 -18.60
CA GLU A 58 -9.28 13.39 -17.86
C GLU A 58 -9.74 13.34 -16.39
N SER A 59 -10.51 12.32 -15.99
CA SER A 59 -10.86 12.10 -14.59
C SER A 59 -9.73 11.50 -13.76
N GLY A 60 -8.71 10.93 -14.43
CA GLY A 60 -7.54 10.39 -13.78
C GLY A 60 -6.54 11.46 -13.38
N LEU A 61 -5.69 11.13 -12.42
CA LEU A 61 -4.49 11.89 -12.13
C LEU A 61 -3.29 11.07 -12.58
N SER A 62 -2.29 11.74 -13.18
CA SER A 62 -0.98 11.15 -13.38
C SER A 62 -0.32 10.81 -12.03
N HIS A 63 0.67 9.93 -12.05
CA HIS A 63 1.42 9.57 -10.85
C HIS A 63 2.01 10.81 -10.15
N ASP A 64 2.59 11.72 -10.91
CA ASP A 64 3.18 12.95 -10.36
C ASP A 64 2.14 13.86 -9.71
N GLU A 65 0.94 13.96 -10.30
CA GLU A 65 -0.18 14.70 -9.72
C GLU A 65 -0.69 14.06 -8.42
N VAL A 66 -0.76 12.73 -8.36
CA VAL A 66 -1.11 12.00 -7.13
C VAL A 66 -0.06 12.25 -6.05
N ILE A 67 1.23 12.14 -6.36
CA ILE A 67 2.32 12.39 -5.41
C ILE A 67 2.30 13.84 -4.93
N LYS A 68 2.09 14.80 -5.84
CA LYS A 68 1.96 16.22 -5.50
C LYS A 68 0.75 16.45 -4.59
N TRP A 69 -0.39 15.83 -4.90
CA TRP A 69 -1.60 15.92 -4.08
C TRP A 69 -1.37 15.35 -2.67
N LEU A 70 -0.80 14.15 -2.55
CA LEU A 70 -0.47 13.51 -1.28
C LEU A 70 0.51 14.34 -0.44
N ARG A 71 1.47 15.02 -1.06
CA ARG A 71 2.40 15.93 -0.36
C ARG A 71 1.75 17.25 0.04
N SER A 72 0.80 17.74 -0.77
CA SER A 72 0.08 19.00 -0.52
C SER A 72 -0.96 18.89 0.59
N LYS A 73 -1.59 17.71 0.72
CA LYS A 73 -2.36 17.38 1.90
C LYS A 73 -1.36 16.93 2.95
N GLN A 74 -1.04 17.79 3.92
CA GLN A 74 -0.52 17.30 5.20
C GLN A 74 -1.54 16.28 5.72
N TRP A 75 -1.24 15.01 5.51
CA TRP A 75 -1.97 13.88 6.06
C TRP A 75 -2.15 14.16 7.56
N ARG A 76 -3.39 14.44 7.98
CA ARG A 76 -3.79 14.58 9.38
C ARG A 76 -4.36 13.25 9.85
#